data_AF-A0A1S3IDZ0-F1
#
_entry.id   AF-A0A1S3IDZ0-F1
#
_cell.length_a   1.000
_cell.length_b   1.000
_cell.length_c   1.000
_cell.angle_alpha   90.00
_cell.angle_beta   90.00
_cell.angle_gamma   90.00
#
_symmetry.space_group_name_H-M   'P 1'
#
loop_
_entity.id
_entity.type
_entity.pdbx_description
1 polymer ?
#
loop_
_entity_poly.entity_id
_entity_poly.type
_entity_poly.pdbx_seq_one_letter_code
_entity_poly.pdbx_strand_id
1 'polypeptide(L)'
;MTVKYLSKRSDAAALFKETCAHEIGHSFLRDAHGIEYSWGHKGTSRISGGLKPSTPAYPSSGEIDLMKYYRGSTSNFFKRVVAAESDVQDLVFKVRDSYTTNTDIC
;
A
#
# COMPACT_ATOMS: atom_id res chain seq x y z
N MET A 1 -24.34 20.72 -10.22
CA MET A 1 -23.98 19.29 -10.29
C MET A 1 -23.85 18.78 -8.87
N THR A 2 -24.83 18.02 -8.39
CA THR A 2 -24.76 17.40 -7.06
C THR A 2 -24.41 15.95 -7.28
N VAL A 3 -23.16 15.57 -6.98
CA VAL A 3 -22.74 14.18 -7.06
C VAL A 3 -23.49 13.45 -5.95
N LYS A 4 -24.54 12.70 -6.32
CA LYS A 4 -25.21 11.77 -5.42
C LYS A 4 -24.20 10.71 -5.02
N TYR A 5 -23.55 10.89 -3.87
CA TYR A 5 -22.91 9.79 -3.13
C TYR A 5 -24.02 8.82 -2.70
N LEU A 6 -24.42 7.96 -3.63
CA LEU A 6 -25.38 6.90 -3.39
C LEU A 6 -24.75 5.90 -2.40
N SER A 7 -25.16 6.03 -1.15
CA SER A 7 -25.46 4.95 -0.20
C SER A 7 -25.16 3.52 -0.69
N LYS A 8 -23.97 3.00 -0.38
CA LYS A 8 -23.69 1.60 0.05
C LYS A 8 -22.19 1.29 -0.04
N ARG A 9 -21.44 1.59 1.02
CA ARG A 9 -20.45 0.66 1.57
C ARG A 9 -20.51 0.89 3.07
N SER A 10 -20.90 -0.13 3.84
CA SER A 10 -20.70 -0.17 5.30
C SER A 10 -19.28 0.26 5.69
N ASP A 11 -18.35 0.16 4.75
CA ASP A 11 -16.92 0.37 4.94
C ASP A 11 -16.34 1.50 4.09
N ALA A 12 -17.14 2.50 3.66
CA ALA A 12 -16.64 3.63 2.84
C ALA A 12 -15.45 4.36 3.50
N ALA A 13 -15.49 4.54 4.82
CA ALA A 13 -14.38 5.12 5.58
C ALA A 13 -13.16 4.19 5.62
N ALA A 14 -13.37 2.87 5.72
CA ALA A 14 -12.26 1.91 5.73
C ALA A 14 -11.59 1.82 4.36
N LEU A 15 -12.38 1.82 3.28
CA LEU A 15 -11.88 1.92 1.91
C LEU A 15 -11.07 3.19 1.70
N PHE A 16 -11.59 4.36 2.12
CA PHE A 16 -10.87 5.62 1.99
C PHE A 16 -9.53 5.56 2.72
N LYS A 17 -9.51 5.08 3.97
CA LYS A 17 -8.27 4.93 4.76
C LYS A 17 -7.27 3.98 4.10
N GLU A 18 -7.73 2.83 3.64
CA GLU A 18 -6.88 1.83 2.98
C GLU A 18 -6.30 2.38 1.68
N THR A 19 -7.13 2.97 0.82
CA THR A 19 -6.66 3.56 -0.44
C THR A 19 -5.70 4.71 -0.17
N CYS A 20 -5.99 5.62 0.75
CA CYS A 20 -5.06 6.68 1.11
C CYS A 20 -3.72 6.12 1.60
N ALA A 21 -3.73 5.11 2.47
CA ALA A 21 -2.51 4.49 2.96
C ALA A 21 -1.71 3.81 1.82
N HIS A 22 -2.40 3.13 0.90
CA HIS A 22 -1.82 2.49 -0.27
C HIS A 22 -1.11 3.49 -1.20
N GLU A 23 -1.81 4.55 -1.58
CA GLU A 23 -1.28 5.57 -2.50
C GLU A 23 -0.13 6.38 -1.87
N ILE A 24 -0.20 6.64 -0.56
CA ILE A 24 0.92 7.22 0.19
C ILE A 24 2.11 6.24 0.20
N GLY A 25 1.85 4.95 0.43
CA GLY A 25 2.85 3.88 0.42
C GLY A 25 3.64 3.81 -0.89
N HIS A 26 3.01 4.10 -2.03
CA HIS A 26 3.71 4.16 -3.31
C HIS A 26 4.83 5.19 -3.35
N SER A 27 4.67 6.33 -2.66
CA SER A 27 5.70 7.39 -2.62
C SER A 27 6.94 6.91 -1.86
N PHE A 28 6.75 6.27 -0.71
CA PHE A 28 7.86 5.75 0.10
C PHE A 28 8.55 4.56 -0.58
N LEU A 29 7.81 3.58 -1.09
CA LEU A 29 8.38 2.43 -1.77
C LEU A 29 9.10 2.83 -3.06
N ARG A 30 8.62 3.86 -3.76
CA ARG A 30 9.32 4.38 -4.95
C ARG A 30 10.68 4.95 -4.57
N ASP A 31 10.76 5.68 -3.47
CA ASP A 31 12.00 6.30 -3.00
C ASP A 31 12.97 5.29 -2.38
N ALA A 32 12.47 4.22 -1.78
CA ALA A 32 13.28 3.15 -1.21
C ALA A 32 13.76 2.13 -2.25
N HIS A 33 12.88 1.72 -3.18
CA HIS A 33 13.10 0.55 -4.06
C HIS A 33 12.86 0.80 -5.55
N GLY A 34 12.46 2.02 -5.92
CA GLY A 34 12.19 2.40 -7.31
C GLY A 34 10.76 2.14 -7.79
N ILE A 35 10.47 2.62 -9.00
CA ILE A 35 9.12 2.67 -9.56
C ILE A 35 8.54 1.28 -9.84
N GLU A 36 9.37 0.33 -10.29
CA GLU A 36 8.92 -1.03 -10.60
C GLU A 36 8.50 -1.80 -9.36
N TYR A 37 9.20 -1.63 -8.25
CA TYR A 37 8.85 -2.27 -6.99
C TYR A 37 7.57 -1.66 -6.40
N SER A 38 7.49 -0.33 -6.40
CA SER A 38 6.34 0.41 -5.89
C SER A 38 5.07 0.16 -6.70
N TRP A 39 5.00 0.63 -7.95
CA TRP A 39 3.80 0.51 -8.79
C TRP A 39 3.62 -0.88 -9.39
N GLY A 40 4.64 -1.74 -9.33
CA GLY A 40 4.49 -3.18 -9.56
C GLY A 40 4.01 -3.95 -8.33
N HIS A 41 3.64 -3.26 -7.24
CA HIS A 41 3.02 -3.84 -6.05
C HIS A 41 3.86 -4.99 -5.46
N LYS A 42 5.15 -4.70 -5.22
CA LYS A 42 6.17 -5.68 -4.80
C LYS A 42 6.29 -6.88 -5.74
N GLY A 43 6.12 -6.64 -7.03
CA GLY A 43 6.19 -7.67 -8.08
C GLY A 43 4.91 -8.49 -8.26
N THR A 44 3.81 -8.15 -7.59
CA THR A 44 2.52 -8.85 -7.75
C THR A 44 1.66 -8.27 -8.88
N SER A 45 2.04 -7.14 -9.47
CA SER A 45 1.36 -6.56 -10.62
C SER A 45 2.36 -5.97 -11.64
N ARG A 46 1.82 -5.55 -12.79
CA ARG A 46 2.54 -4.73 -13.77
C ARG A 46 2.29 -3.26 -13.44
N ILE A 47 3.27 -2.38 -13.72
CA ILE A 47 3.11 -0.92 -13.55
C ILE A 47 1.91 -0.40 -14.35
N SER A 48 1.66 -0.95 -15.54
CA SER A 48 0.51 -0.62 -16.40
C SER A 48 -0.83 -1.16 -15.88
N GLY A 49 -0.86 -1.79 -14.71
CA GLY A 49 -2.02 -2.47 -14.14
C GLY A 49 -2.10 -3.96 -14.50
N GLY A 50 -2.89 -4.68 -13.70
CA GLY A 50 -3.16 -6.11 -13.88
C GLY A 50 -2.23 -7.03 -13.08
N LEU A 51 -2.79 -8.18 -12.68
CA LEU A 51 -2.07 -9.20 -11.91
C LEU A 51 -1.04 -9.92 -12.78
N LYS A 52 0.12 -10.25 -12.18
CA LYS A 52 1.10 -11.15 -12.78
C LYS A 52 0.67 -12.62 -12.64
N PRO A 53 1.22 -13.55 -13.45
CA PRO A 53 0.97 -14.98 -13.24
C PRO A 53 1.38 -15.45 -11.84
N SER A 54 2.45 -14.87 -11.29
CA SER A 54 2.99 -15.15 -9.95
C SER A 54 2.22 -14.49 -8.80
N THR A 55 1.17 -13.70 -9.06
CA THR A 55 0.38 -13.06 -7.99
C THR A 55 -0.23 -14.13 -7.08
N PRO A 56 0.04 -14.09 -5.77
CA PRO A 56 -0.49 -15.08 -4.82
C PRO A 56 -1.99 -14.90 -4.58
N ALA A 57 -2.65 -15.93 -4.07
CA ALA A 57 -3.98 -15.79 -3.48
C ALA A 57 -3.90 -15.09 -2.12
N TYR A 58 -5.01 -14.51 -1.66
CA TYR A 58 -5.07 -13.96 -0.30
C TYR A 58 -4.68 -15.02 0.73
N PRO A 59 -3.86 -14.67 1.74
CA PRO A 59 -3.51 -15.60 2.79
C PRO A 59 -4.76 -15.99 3.60
N SER A 60 -4.88 -17.28 3.93
CA SER A 60 -6.04 -17.82 4.67
C SER A 60 -6.10 -17.31 6.12
N SER A 61 -4.95 -16.95 6.71
CA SER A 61 -4.80 -16.38 8.05
C SER A 61 -3.66 -15.36 8.09
N GLY A 62 -3.52 -14.61 9.19
CA GLY A 62 -2.46 -13.62 9.38
C GLY A 62 -2.69 -12.30 8.64
N GLU A 63 -1.66 -11.47 8.53
CA GLU A 63 -1.72 -10.14 7.93
C GLU A 63 -1.79 -10.17 6.39
N ILE A 64 -2.35 -9.10 5.80
CA ILE A 64 -2.39 -8.87 4.36
C ILE A 64 -1.53 -7.63 4.10
N ASP A 65 -0.50 -7.79 3.28
CA ASP A 65 0.43 -6.71 2.92
C ASP A 65 -0.31 -5.66 2.10
N LEU A 66 -0.42 -4.45 2.65
CA LEU A 66 -1.12 -3.30 2.04
C LEU A 66 -0.64 -3.02 0.61
N MET A 67 0.63 -3.24 0.31
CA MET A 67 1.24 -2.87 -0.97
C MET A 67 1.26 -4.01 -1.99
N LYS A 68 0.73 -5.19 -1.65
CA LYS A 68 0.62 -6.32 -2.58
C LYS A 68 -0.79 -6.47 -3.13
N TYR A 69 -0.86 -6.86 -4.39
CA TYR A 69 -2.07 -7.41 -4.97
C TYR A 69 -2.16 -8.91 -4.76
N TYR A 70 -3.39 -9.37 -4.60
CA TYR A 70 -3.73 -10.76 -4.37
C TYR A 70 -4.87 -11.19 -5.29
N ARG A 71 -4.91 -12.49 -5.62
CA ARG A 71 -6.01 -13.12 -6.38
C ARG A 71 -7.18 -13.46 -5.48
N GLY A 72 -8.39 -13.27 -6.00
CA GLY A 72 -9.64 -13.63 -5.32
C GLY A 72 -10.16 -12.51 -4.43
N SER A 73 -10.81 -12.87 -3.33
CA SER A 73 -11.34 -11.92 -2.34
C SER A 73 -11.34 -12.56 -0.95
N THR A 74 -11.41 -11.73 0.09
CA THR A 74 -11.57 -12.19 1.47
C THR A 74 -12.52 -11.26 2.23
N SER A 75 -13.39 -11.83 3.06
CA SER A 75 -14.44 -11.09 3.79
C SER A 75 -13.91 -10.25 4.96
N ASN A 76 -12.70 -10.55 5.44
CA ASN A 76 -12.05 -9.89 6.56
C ASN A 76 -10.88 -8.98 6.15
N PHE A 77 -10.84 -8.54 4.88
CA PHE A 77 -9.75 -7.74 4.30
C PHE A 77 -9.39 -6.52 5.15
N PHE A 78 -10.36 -5.63 5.43
CA PHE A 78 -10.11 -4.40 6.19
C PHE A 78 -9.69 -4.63 7.65
N LYS A 79 -9.84 -5.85 8.18
CA LYS A 79 -9.38 -6.21 9.54
C LYS A 79 -7.94 -6.71 9.57
N ARG A 80 -7.37 -7.03 8.40
CA ARG A 80 -6.08 -7.73 8.27
C ARG A 80 -5.07 -6.99 7.40
N VAL A 81 -5.53 -6.03 6.59
CA VAL A 81 -4.66 -5.20 5.77
C VAL A 81 -3.83 -4.27 6.66
N VAL A 82 -2.51 -4.39 6.54
CA VAL A 82 -1.53 -3.63 7.32
C VAL A 82 -0.32 -3.30 6.46
N ALA A 83 0.40 -2.23 6.81
CA ALA A 83 1.71 -1.98 6.21
C ALA A 83 2.66 -3.12 6.60
N ALA A 84 3.40 -3.68 5.63
CA ALA A 84 4.36 -4.72 5.95
C ALA A 84 5.48 -4.14 6.82
N GLU A 85 6.05 -4.96 7.71
CA GLU A 85 7.15 -4.54 8.60
C GLU A 85 8.30 -3.89 7.82
N SER A 86 8.67 -4.44 6.66
CA SER A 86 9.68 -3.86 5.76
C SER A 86 9.34 -2.44 5.32
N ASP A 87 8.07 -2.17 5.01
CA ASP A 87 7.63 -0.86 4.53
C ASP A 87 7.63 0.17 5.67
N VAL A 88 7.30 -0.27 6.89
CA VAL A 88 7.40 0.54 8.10
C VAL A 88 8.86 0.86 8.41
N GLN A 89 9.76 -0.12 8.26
CA GLN A 89 11.20 0.10 8.40
C GLN A 89 11.69 1.13 7.36
N ASP A 90 11.35 0.96 6.08
CA ASP A 90 11.71 1.92 5.03
C ASP A 90 11.22 3.33 5.36
N LEU A 91 9.96 3.46 5.83
CA LEU A 91 9.41 4.74 6.27
C LEU A 91 10.22 5.36 7.41
N VAL A 92 10.53 4.58 8.46
CA VAL A 92 11.32 5.05 9.61
C VAL A 92 12.74 5.44 9.18
N PHE A 93 13.39 4.64 8.33
CA PHE A 93 14.72 4.93 7.80
C PHE A 93 14.72 6.21 6.98
N LYS A 94 13.74 6.41 6.08
CA LYS A 94 13.63 7.65 5.30
C LYS A 94 13.37 8.86 6.17
N VAL A 95 12.51 8.74 7.19
CA VAL A 95 12.29 9.80 8.16
C VAL A 95 13.60 10.13 8.88
N ARG A 96 14.32 9.13 9.41
CA ARG A 96 15.62 9.33 10.06
C ARG A 96 16.64 10.02 9.15
N ASP A 97 16.81 9.54 7.93
CA ASP A 97 17.78 10.08 6.98
C ASP A 97 17.43 11.54 6.60
N SER A 98 16.14 11.87 6.52
CA SER A 98 15.69 13.25 6.34
C SER A 98 16.01 14.18 7.53
N TYR A 99 16.08 13.64 8.75
CA TYR A 99 16.52 14.42 9.91
C TYR A 99 18.04 14.61 9.94
N THR A 100 18.82 13.59 9.57
CA THR A 100 20.30 13.68 9.58
C THR A 100 20.87 14.48 8.41
N THR A 101 20.17 14.59 7.29
CA THR A 101 20.60 15.40 6.14
C THR A 101 20.23 16.88 6.28
N ASN A 102 19.39 17.23 7.25
CA ASN A 102 19.01 18.61 7.56
C ASN A 102 19.80 19.23 8.73
N THR A 103 20.79 18.53 9.31
CA THR A 103 21.61 19.08 10.40
C THR A 103 22.80 19.92 9.93
N ASP A 104 23.13 19.91 8.63
CA ASP A 104 24.24 20.69 8.06
C ASP A 104 23.80 21.99 7.36
N ILE A 105 22.53 22.39 7.54
CA ILE A 105 22.02 23.71 7.15
C ILE A 105 21.56 24.43 8.43
N CYS A 106 22.52 24.99 9.16
CA CYS A 106 22.32 26.09 10.10
C CYS A 106 23.18 27.27 9.64
#